data_AF-A0A0R3KV57-F1
#
_entry.id   AF-A0A0R3KV57-F1
#
_cell.length_a   1.000
_cell.length_b   1.000
_cell.length_c   1.000
_cell.angle_alpha   90.00
_cell.angle_beta   90.00
_cell.angle_gamma   90.00
#
_symmetry.space_group_name_H-M   'P 1'
#
loop_
_entity.id
_entity.type
_entity.pdbx_description
1 polymer ?
#
loop_
_entity_poly.entity_id
_entity_poly.type
_entity_poly.pdbx_seq_one_letter_code
_entity_poly.pdbx_strand_id
1 'polypeptide(L)'
;MADVRLYRTYRFIDKDPVIDKIRTVVQDEGLIKRLAIVHELSGVATTTLNNWFNGHTKKPQNPTIEAVLTSLGYEREIIKKKDINIERERKVAADWLAKQNSGKMKSRPKAKANGHSRRKAAK
;
A
#
# COMPACT_ATOMS: atom_id res chain seq x y z
N MET A 1 -17.97 1.79 -4.18
CA MET A 1 -16.60 2.31 -4.46
C MET A 1 -15.79 2.22 -3.19
N ALA A 2 -14.65 1.54 -3.21
CA ALA A 2 -13.76 1.47 -2.04
C ALA A 2 -13.07 2.82 -1.83
N ASP A 3 -13.13 3.35 -0.61
CA ASP A 3 -12.47 4.61 -0.23
C ASP A 3 -11.00 4.32 0.13
N VAL A 4 -10.06 4.77 -0.72
CA VAL A 4 -8.63 4.59 -0.47
C VAL A 4 -8.14 5.70 0.47
N ARG A 5 -7.97 5.37 1.74
CA ARG A 5 -7.36 6.27 2.72
C ARG A 5 -5.85 6.29 2.58
N LEU A 6 -5.29 7.45 2.23
CA LEU A 6 -3.84 7.65 2.21
C LEU A 6 -3.32 7.89 3.62
N TYR A 7 -2.33 7.10 4.03
CA TYR A 7 -1.60 7.32 5.27
C TYR A 7 -0.70 8.56 5.14
N ARG A 8 -0.57 9.30 6.25
CA ARG A 8 0.27 10.50 6.30
C ARG A 8 1.77 10.14 6.20
N THR A 9 2.17 9.09 6.90
CA THR A 9 3.58 8.77 7.17
C THR A 9 4.14 7.64 6.33
N TYR A 10 3.29 6.86 5.66
CA TYR A 10 3.71 5.70 4.87
C TYR A 10 3.30 5.88 3.41
N ARG A 11 4.27 6.21 2.54
CA ARG A 11 4.06 6.48 1.11
C ARG A 11 5.20 5.93 0.29
N PHE A 12 4.86 5.36 -0.86
CA PHE A 12 5.77 4.87 -1.88
C PHE A 12 5.09 5.04 -3.25
N ILE A 13 5.90 5.19 -4.30
CA ILE A 13 5.40 5.49 -5.66
C ILE A 13 5.07 4.17 -6.39
N ASP A 14 6.03 3.24 -6.42
CA ASP A 14 5.91 2.02 -7.21
C ASP A 14 5.58 0.81 -6.36
N LYS A 15 6.56 0.29 -5.63
CA LYS A 15 6.44 -0.87 -4.75
C LYS A 15 6.76 -0.48 -3.32
N ASP A 16 6.19 -1.22 -2.39
CA ASP A 16 6.52 -1.14 -0.99
C ASP A 16 8.02 -1.48 -0.83
N PRO A 17 8.83 -0.60 -0.20
CA PRO A 17 10.28 -0.82 -0.02
C PRO A 17 10.62 -2.12 0.71
N VAL A 18 9.66 -2.69 1.44
CA VAL A 18 9.83 -4.01 2.09
C VAL A 18 10.07 -5.11 1.06
N ILE A 19 9.50 -5.01 -0.15
CA ILE A 19 9.75 -5.99 -1.23
C ILE A 19 11.23 -6.01 -1.60
N ASP A 20 11.86 -4.85 -1.72
CA ASP A 20 13.28 -4.78 -2.10
C ASP A 20 14.18 -5.33 -1.00
N LYS A 21 13.86 -5.07 0.27
CA LYS A 21 14.58 -5.69 1.40
C LYS A 21 14.49 -7.21 1.40
N ILE A 22 13.30 -7.76 1.20
CA ILE A 22 13.12 -9.21 1.11
C ILE A 22 13.87 -9.77 -0.10
N ARG A 23 13.85 -9.05 -1.23
CA ARG A 23 14.60 -9.45 -2.43
C ARG A 23 16.10 -9.57 -2.12
N THR A 24 16.67 -8.58 -1.43
CA THR A 24 18.07 -8.60 -1.01
C THR A 24 18.35 -9.81 -0.12
N VAL A 25 17.55 -10.05 0.91
CA VAL A 25 17.70 -11.23 1.79
C VAL A 25 17.65 -12.55 1.00
N VAL A 26 16.64 -12.73 0.15
CA VAL A 26 16.50 -13.93 -0.68
C VAL A 26 17.67 -14.09 -1.67
N GLN A 27 18.24 -12.99 -2.14
CA GLN A 27 19.40 -12.99 -3.01
C GLN A 27 20.69 -13.32 -2.27
N ASP A 28 20.87 -12.81 -1.05
CA ASP A 28 22.03 -13.07 -0.19
C ASP A 28 22.09 -14.55 0.22
N GLU A 29 20.93 -15.17 0.45
CA GLU A 29 20.79 -16.63 0.66
C GLU A 29 20.97 -17.45 -0.63
N GLY A 30 21.16 -16.81 -1.80
CA GLY A 30 21.33 -17.49 -3.08
C GLY A 30 20.04 -18.13 -3.64
N LEU A 31 18.88 -17.80 -3.08
CA LEU A 31 17.59 -18.45 -3.38
C LEU A 31 16.76 -17.73 -4.45
N ILE A 32 17.23 -16.59 -4.99
CA ILE A 32 16.45 -15.76 -5.93
C ILE A 32 16.03 -16.51 -7.21
N LYS A 33 16.85 -17.46 -7.68
CA LYS A 33 16.54 -18.33 -8.83
C LYS A 33 15.81 -19.62 -8.43
N ARG A 34 15.65 -19.87 -7.12
CA ARG A 34 15.11 -21.11 -6.55
C ARG A 34 13.94 -20.81 -5.60
N LEU A 35 12.97 -20.02 -6.08
CA LEU A 35 11.80 -19.61 -5.28
C LEU A 35 10.94 -20.79 -4.80
N ALA A 36 11.04 -21.96 -5.42
CA ALA A 36 10.40 -23.19 -4.92
C ALA A 36 10.88 -23.57 -3.51
N ILE A 37 12.17 -23.41 -3.22
CA ILE A 37 12.72 -23.68 -1.89
C ILE A 37 12.16 -22.68 -0.87
N VAL A 38 12.11 -21.40 -1.23
CA VAL A 38 11.52 -20.36 -0.37
C VAL A 38 10.04 -20.66 -0.10
N HIS A 39 9.32 -21.18 -1.09
CA HIS A 39 7.93 -21.62 -0.91
C HIS A 39 7.82 -22.80 0.07
N GLU A 40 8.67 -23.82 -0.06
CA GLU A 40 8.70 -24.98 0.84
C GLU A 40 9.00 -24.57 2.29
N LEU A 41 9.90 -23.61 2.50
CA LEU A 41 10.28 -23.12 3.83
C LEU A 41 9.22 -22.18 4.45
N SER A 42 8.67 -21.26 3.67
CA SER A 42 7.79 -20.19 4.16
C SER A 42 6.29 -20.49 4.05
N GLY A 43 5.90 -21.47 3.24
CA GLY A 43 4.52 -21.73 2.85
C GLY A 43 3.91 -20.69 1.90
N VAL A 44 4.63 -19.62 1.53
CA VAL A 44 4.13 -18.59 0.62
C VAL A 44 4.25 -19.07 -0.83
N ALA A 45 3.15 -19.01 -1.59
CA ALA A 45 3.13 -19.51 -2.97
C ALA A 45 4.23 -18.88 -3.85
N THR A 46 4.85 -19.71 -4.70
CA THR A 46 5.90 -19.27 -5.65
C THR A 46 5.43 -18.15 -6.58
N THR A 47 4.17 -18.18 -7.00
CA THR A 47 3.54 -17.12 -7.81
C THR A 47 3.43 -15.81 -7.05
N THR A 48 3.14 -15.84 -5.75
CA THR A 48 3.13 -14.67 -4.88
C THR A 48 4.52 -14.06 -4.77
N LEU A 49 5.55 -14.87 -4.51
CA LEU A 49 6.95 -14.43 -4.45
C LEU A 49 7.40 -13.83 -5.79
N ASN A 50 7.10 -14.49 -6.91
CA ASN A 50 7.42 -13.97 -8.23
C ASN A 50 6.70 -12.64 -8.52
N ASN A 51 5.45 -12.50 -8.09
CA ASN A 51 4.70 -11.25 -8.24
C ASN A 51 5.27 -10.10 -7.38
N TRP A 52 5.91 -10.40 -6.25
CA TRP A 52 6.62 -9.40 -5.46
C TRP A 52 7.83 -8.88 -6.23
N PHE A 53 8.69 -9.78 -6.73
CA PHE A 53 9.97 -9.38 -7.33
C PHE A 53 9.84 -8.89 -8.78
N ASN A 54 8.98 -9.51 -9.58
CA ASN A 54 8.89 -9.27 -11.02
C ASN A 54 7.50 -8.83 -11.48
N GLY A 55 6.45 -9.06 -10.68
CA GLY A 55 5.07 -8.77 -11.06
C GLY A 55 4.54 -7.42 -10.56
N HIS A 56 3.22 -7.30 -10.55
CA HIS A 56 2.50 -6.05 -10.26
C HIS A 56 2.16 -5.85 -8.79
N THR A 57 2.51 -6.80 -7.91
CA THR A 57 2.22 -6.64 -6.48
C THR A 57 3.00 -5.45 -5.95
N LYS A 58 2.26 -4.43 -5.50
CA LYS A 58 2.81 -3.20 -4.92
C LYS A 58 2.93 -3.25 -3.41
N LYS A 59 2.02 -3.97 -2.73
CA LYS A 59 1.93 -4.01 -1.27
C LYS A 59 1.70 -5.44 -0.79
N PRO A 60 2.75 -6.15 -0.33
CA PRO A 60 2.59 -7.47 0.24
C PRO A 60 1.91 -7.38 1.61
N GLN A 61 1.33 -8.49 2.06
CA GLN A 61 0.69 -8.55 3.38
C GLN A 61 1.73 -8.80 4.46
N ASN A 62 1.53 -8.23 5.65
CA ASN A 62 2.48 -8.36 6.75
C ASN A 62 2.75 -9.82 7.14
N PRO A 63 1.75 -10.71 7.28
CA PRO A 63 1.99 -12.11 7.66
C PRO A 63 2.87 -12.85 6.64
N THR A 64 2.66 -12.61 5.35
CA THR A 64 3.46 -13.23 4.30
C THR A 64 4.91 -12.73 4.29
N ILE A 65 5.13 -11.46 4.66
CA ILE A 65 6.48 -10.90 4.80
C ILE A 65 7.21 -11.59 5.95
N GLU A 66 6.58 -11.66 7.12
CA GLU A 66 7.21 -12.28 8.29
C GLU A 66 7.49 -13.76 8.05
N ALA A 67 6.52 -14.51 7.49
CA ALA A 67 6.71 -15.93 7.19
C ALA A 67 7.95 -16.19 6.33
N VAL A 68 8.18 -15.38 5.29
CA VAL A 68 9.38 -15.50 4.46
C VAL A 68 10.65 -15.17 5.24
N LEU A 69 10.68 -14.04 5.95
CA LEU A 69 11.87 -13.62 6.71
C LEU A 69 12.22 -14.63 7.80
N THR A 70 11.25 -15.05 8.61
CA THR A 70 11.47 -16.01 9.70
C THR A 70 11.90 -17.37 9.17
N SER A 71 11.37 -17.81 8.02
CA SER A 71 11.77 -19.09 7.40
C SER A 71 13.23 -19.10 6.91
N LEU A 72 13.80 -17.93 6.66
CA LEU A 72 15.20 -17.74 6.28
C LEU A 72 16.09 -17.39 7.48
N GLY A 73 15.55 -17.39 8.71
CA GLY A 73 16.31 -17.07 9.92
C GLY A 73 16.47 -15.57 10.20
N TYR A 74 15.70 -14.71 9.54
CA TYR A 74 15.71 -13.26 9.76
C TYR A 74 14.49 -12.80 10.57
N GLU A 75 14.67 -11.74 11.35
CA GLU A 75 13.59 -11.06 12.07
C GLU A 75 13.54 -9.56 11.76
N ARG A 76 12.38 -8.93 11.99
CA ARG A 76 12.22 -7.48 11.84
C ARG A 76 12.15 -6.80 13.19
N GLU A 77 13.09 -5.88 13.41
CA GLU A 77 13.12 -5.09 14.63
C GLU A 77 12.31 -3.80 14.52
N ILE A 78 11.67 -3.44 15.63
CA ILE A 78 10.99 -2.15 15.78
C ILE A 78 11.96 -1.15 16.43
N ILE A 79 12.55 -0.29 15.61
CA ILE A 79 13.54 0.69 16.06
C ILE A 79 12.87 2.05 16.29
N LYS A 80 13.02 2.61 17.50
CA LYS A 80 12.58 3.97 17.81
C LYS A 80 13.56 4.99 17.21
N LYS A 81 13.19 5.58 16.06
CA LYS A 81 14.04 6.57 15.36
C LYS A 81 13.97 7.99 15.92
N LYS A 82 12.87 8.36 16.59
CA LYS A 82 12.67 9.70 17.15
C LYS A 82 11.70 9.66 18.32
N ASP A 83 11.90 10.57 19.25
CA ASP A 83 10.89 10.88 20.26
C ASP A 83 9.75 11.67 19.63
N ILE A 84 8.54 11.37 20.08
CA ILE A 84 7.32 11.93 19.51
C ILE A 84 6.71 12.88 20.55
N ASN A 85 6.56 14.15 20.18
CA ASN A 85 5.68 15.07 20.90
C ASN A 85 4.23 14.78 20.48
N ILE A 86 3.48 14.16 21.38
CA ILE A 86 2.13 13.65 21.12
C ILE A 86 1.17 14.78 20.73
N GLU A 87 1.20 15.91 21.44
CA GLU A 87 0.28 17.03 21.22
C GLU A 87 0.47 17.65 19.84
N ARG A 88 1.73 17.90 19.47
CA ARG A 88 2.08 18.44 18.15
C ARG A 88 1.64 17.49 17.03
N GLU A 89 1.94 16.19 17.14
CA GLU A 89 1.58 15.22 16.10
C GLU A 89 0.05 15.04 15.99
N ARG A 90 -0.69 15.11 17.11
CA ARG A 90 -2.16 15.05 17.08
C ARG A 90 -2.77 16.25 16.35
N LYS A 91 -2.25 17.46 16.56
CA LYS A 91 -2.68 18.66 15.83
C LYS A 91 -2.45 18.50 14.32
N VAL A 92 -1.24 18.09 13.93
CA VAL A 92 -0.90 17.85 12.51
C VAL A 92 -1.77 16.75 11.90
N ALA A 93 -2.10 15.70 12.66
CA ALA A 93 -3.00 14.64 12.21
C ALA A 93 -4.44 15.13 11.99
N ALA A 94 -4.95 16.01 12.88
CA ALA A 94 -6.27 16.62 12.72
C ALA A 94 -6.34 17.50 11.47
N ASP A 95 -5.32 18.33 11.23
CA ASP A 95 -5.22 19.17 10.04
C ASP A 95 -5.15 18.33 8.75
N TRP A 96 -4.44 17.21 8.78
CA TRP A 96 -4.36 16.27 7.66
C TRP A 96 -5.72 15.62 7.35
N LEU A 97 -6.45 15.16 8.37
CA LEU A 97 -7.78 14.57 8.22
C LEU A 97 -8.79 15.59 7.67
N ALA A 98 -8.75 16.84 8.16
CA ALA A 98 -9.58 17.92 7.64
C ALA A 98 -9.31 18.18 6.15
N LYS A 99 -8.04 18.18 5.74
CA LYS A 99 -7.65 18.29 4.32
C LYS A 99 -8.18 17.12 3.47
N GLN A 100 -8.07 15.88 3.95
CA GLN A 100 -8.63 14.72 3.23
C GLN A 100 -10.14 14.79 3.07
N ASN A 101 -10.87 15.23 4.09
CA ASN A 101 -12.32 15.32 4.07
C ASN A 101 -12.83 16.48 3.21
N SER A 102 -12.16 17.64 3.25
CA SER A 102 -12.51 18.80 2.41
C SER A 102 -12.31 18.56 0.92
N GLY A 103 -11.28 17.77 0.53
CA GLY A 103 -11.08 17.34 -0.85
C GLY A 103 -12.23 16.48 -1.40
N LYS A 104 -12.80 15.60 -0.56
CA LYS A 104 -13.99 14.79 -0.91
C LYS A 104 -15.27 15.62 -1.09
N MET A 105 -15.41 16.73 -0.37
CA MET A 105 -16.53 17.66 -0.58
C MET A 105 -16.46 18.37 -1.93
N LYS A 106 -15.26 18.67 -2.44
CA LYS A 106 -15.08 19.35 -3.74
C LYS A 106 -15.23 18.43 -4.96
N SER A 107 -15.04 17.12 -4.81
CA SER A 107 -15.05 16.16 -5.92
C SER A 107 -16.38 15.45 -6.18
N ARG A 108 -17.45 15.75 -5.42
CA ARG A 108 -18.79 15.24 -5.76
C ARG A 108 -19.18 15.77 -7.15
N PRO A 109 -19.37 14.90 -8.16
CA PRO A 109 -19.79 15.37 -9.48
C PRO A 109 -21.13 16.09 -9.33
N LYS A 110 -21.23 17.33 -9.84
CA LYS A 110 -22.51 18.05 -9.91
C LYS A 110 -23.50 17.13 -10.64
N ALA A 111 -24.67 16.90 -10.04
CA ALA A 111 -25.73 16.14 -10.69
C ALA A 111 -25.96 16.73 -12.09
N LYS A 112 -25.78 15.92 -13.13
CA LYS A 112 -26.08 16.34 -14.50
C LYS A 112 -27.58 16.63 -14.53
N ALA A 113 -27.95 17.90 -14.67
CA ALA A 113 -29.34 18.27 -14.94
C ALA A 113 -29.70 17.65 -16.29
N ASN A 114 -30.62 16.69 -16.31
CA ASN A 114 -31.16 16.10 -17.54
C ASN A 114 -31.96 17.19 -18.26
N GLY A 115 -31.27 17.94 -19.13
CA GLY A 115 -31.82 19.01 -19.95
C GLY A 115 -32.70 18.47 -21.08
N HIS A 116 -33.80 17.80 -20.76
CA HIS A 116 -34.91 17.61 -21.70
C HIS A 116 -35.84 18.83 -21.64
N SER A 117 -35.33 19.98 -22.11
CA SER A 117 -36.20 21.08 -22.52
C SER A 117 -36.74 20.75 -23.91
N ARG A 118 -37.98 20.25 -23.97
CA ARG A 118 -38.73 20.11 -25.22
C ARG A 118 -38.89 21.49 -25.85
N ARG A 119 -38.18 21.78 -26.95
CA ARG A 119 -38.52 22.90 -27.85
C ARG A 119 -39.94 22.65 -28.37
N LYS A 120 -40.91 23.47 -27.93
CA LYS A 120 -42.23 23.54 -28.56
C LYS A 120 -42.03 24.05 -29.99
N ALA A 121 -42.34 23.22 -30.98
CA ALA A 121 -42.46 23.66 -32.37
C ALA A 121 -43.73 24.54 -32.46
N ALA A 122 -43.56 25.81 -32.82
CA ALA A 122 -44.66 26.69 -33.20
C ALA A 122 -45.15 26.27 -34.59
N LYS A 123 -46.48 26.25 -34.75
CA LYS A 123 -47.19 25.96 -36.00
C LYS A 123 -47.84 27.25 -36.49
#